data_AF-A0AAV2QFB1-F1
#
_entry.id   AF-A0AAV2QFB1-F1
#
_cell.length_a   1.000
_cell.length_b   1.000
_cell.length_c   1.000
_cell.angle_alpha   90.00
_cell.angle_beta   90.00
_cell.angle_gamma   90.00
#
_symmetry.space_group_name_H-M   'P 1'
#
loop_
_entity.id
_entity.type
_entity.pdbx_description
1 polymer ?
#
loop_
_entity_poly.entity_id
_entity_poly.type
_entity_poly.pdbx_seq_one_letter_code
_entity_poly.pdbx_strand_id
1 'polypeptide(L)'
;YSTNTNMDSGKKHSTEHALIELIDQIRFSMDNKQMTCGIFIDLSKAFDTVDHQILIGKLEHYGIRGTALELFKSYLSNRKQYVHIDNCKSKTRSISCGVPQGSVLGPLLFLIFN
;
A
#
# COMPACT_ATOMS: atom_id res chain seq x y z
N TYR A 1 0.32 43.38 -8.53
CA TYR A 1 -0.22 43.03 -9.86
C TYR A 1 0.98 42.61 -10.71
N SER A 2 1.25 41.34 -10.99
CA SER A 2 0.33 40.24 -11.25
C SER A 2 0.91 38.90 -10.83
N THR A 3 0.05 38.11 -10.21
CA THR A 3 0.16 36.68 -9.93
C THR A 3 0.21 35.89 -11.24
N ASN A 4 1.28 35.12 -11.47
CA ASN A 4 1.24 34.00 -12.41
C ASN A 4 1.26 32.69 -11.61
N THR A 5 0.11 32.44 -11.01
CA THR A 5 -0.38 31.11 -10.66
C THR A 5 -0.64 30.33 -11.95
N ASN A 6 0.40 29.72 -12.51
CA ASN A 6 0.22 28.60 -13.44
C ASN A 6 0.36 27.31 -12.64
N MET A 7 -0.64 27.10 -11.79
CA MET A 7 -0.89 25.83 -11.12
C MET A 7 -1.61 24.94 -12.14
N ASP A 8 -0.83 24.41 -13.08
CA ASP A 8 -1.31 23.45 -14.06
C ASP A 8 -1.64 22.14 -13.32
N SER A 9 -2.89 22.04 -12.89
CA SER A 9 -3.46 20.94 -12.11
C SER A 9 -3.73 19.74 -13.02
N GLY A 10 -2.65 19.14 -13.54
CA GLY A 10 -2.69 18.15 -14.61
C GLY A 10 -1.92 16.85 -14.31
N LYS A 11 -2.43 16.04 -13.37
CA LYS A 11 -2.30 14.56 -13.36
C LYS A 11 -0.94 13.92 -13.69
N LYS A 12 0.16 14.31 -13.03
CA LYS A 12 1.36 13.46 -12.90
C LYS A 12 2.08 13.71 -11.56
N HIS A 13 1.49 13.22 -10.46
CA HIS A 13 2.21 13.09 -9.19
C HIS A 13 3.20 11.94 -9.30
N SER A 14 4.33 12.21 -9.93
CA SER A 14 5.43 11.26 -10.02
C SER A 14 6.18 11.22 -8.69
N THR A 15 6.79 10.09 -8.36
CA THR A 15 7.53 9.87 -7.10
C THR A 15 8.62 10.91 -6.83
N GLU A 16 9.13 11.52 -7.89
CA GLU A 16 10.15 12.58 -7.84
C GLU A 16 9.60 13.88 -7.25
N HIS A 17 8.34 14.24 -7.52
CA HIS A 17 7.76 15.47 -6.95
C HIS A 17 7.56 15.35 -5.44
N ALA A 18 7.05 14.20 -4.98
CA ALA A 18 6.92 13.92 -3.55
C ALA A 18 8.28 13.93 -2.85
N LEU A 19 9.33 13.44 -3.52
CA LEU A 19 10.69 13.47 -3.00
C LEU A 19 11.26 14.89 -2.93
N ILE A 20 11.05 15.71 -3.97
CA ILE A 20 11.49 17.11 -3.98
C ILE A 20 10.80 17.89 -2.86
N GLU A 21 9.48 17.72 -2.70
CA GLU A 21 8.71 18.39 -1.66
C GLU A 21 9.19 18.00 -0.25
N LEU A 22 9.49 16.72 -0.02
CA LEU A 22 10.06 16.24 1.24
C LEU A 22 11.44 16.86 1.51
N ILE A 23 12.31 16.92 0.49
CA ILE A 23 13.65 17.51 0.62
C ILE A 23 13.55 19.01 0.94
N ASP A 24 12.63 19.73 0.30
CA ASP A 24 12.42 21.15 0.54
C ASP A 24 11.88 21.40 1.95
N GLN A 25 10.97 20.56 2.46
CA GLN A 25 10.49 20.64 3.84
C GLN A 25 11.60 20.40 4.87
N ILE A 26 12.47 19.42 4.62
CA ILE A 26 13.62 19.14 5.48
C ILE A 26 14.59 20.32 5.47
N ARG A 27 14.91 20.87 4.30
CA ARG A 27 15.79 22.04 4.15
C ARG A 27 15.23 23.27 4.85
N PHE A 28 13.96 23.59 4.63
CA PHE A 28 13.28 24.70 5.29
C PHE A 28 13.32 24.57 6.82
N SER A 29 13.08 23.36 7.34
CA SER A 29 13.10 23.12 8.78
C SER A 29 14.52 23.20 9.37
N MET A 30 15.54 22.76 8.62
CA MET A 30 16.96 22.93 8.97
C MET A 30 17.37 24.41 9.01
N ASP A 31 16.98 25.20 8.00
CA ASP A 31 17.27 26.63 7.93
C ASP A 31 16.66 27.40 9.10
N ASN A 32 15.48 26.94 9.58
CA ASN A 32 14.81 27.49 10.75
C ASN A 32 15.28 26.89 12.09
N LYS A 33 16.38 26.13 12.10
CA LYS A 33 16.94 25.45 13.28
C LYS A 33 15.94 24.56 14.03
N GLN A 34 14.93 24.03 13.33
CA GLN A 34 13.95 23.11 13.89
C GLN A 34 14.45 21.67 13.78
N MET A 35 14.22 20.86 14.81
CA MET A 35 14.44 19.42 14.72
C MET A 35 13.37 18.79 13.82
N THR A 36 13.82 18.13 12.75
CA THR A 36 12.96 17.40 11.80
C THR A 36 13.11 15.91 12.03
N CYS A 37 12.00 15.20 12.20
CA CYS A 37 11.96 13.74 12.30
C CYS A 37 11.07 13.18 11.20
N GLY A 38 11.65 12.37 10.31
CA GLY A 38 10.90 11.63 9.29
C GLY A 38 10.61 10.21 9.76
N ILE A 39 9.34 9.83 9.85
CA ILE A 39 8.93 8.45 10.12
C ILE A 39 8.47 7.83 8.80
N PHE A 40 9.30 6.97 8.23
CA PHE A 40 8.98 6.22 7.02
C PHE A 40 8.47 4.83 7.43
N ILE A 41 7.18 4.58 7.19
CA ILE A 41 6.56 3.28 7.46
C ILE A 41 6.60 2.47 6.18
N ASP A 42 7.27 1.32 6.21
CA ASP A 42 7.20 0.36 5.11
C ASP A 42 5.83 -0.33 5.12
N LEU A 43 5.00 0.06 4.15
CA LEU A 43 3.67 -0.49 3.90
C LEU A 43 3.70 -1.97 3.48
N SER A 44 4.87 -2.53 3.15
CA SER A 44 5.02 -3.97 2.89
C SER A 44 4.49 -4.81 4.06
N LYS A 45 4.78 -4.41 5.31
CA LYS A 45 4.19 -5.06 6.50
C LYS A 45 2.68 -4.92 6.59
N ALA A 46 2.11 -3.84 6.04
CA ALA A 46 0.69 -3.59 6.09
C ALA A 46 -0.07 -4.50 5.10
N PHE A 47 0.56 -4.85 3.98
CA PHE A 47 0.05 -5.88 3.07
C PHE A 47 0.15 -7.30 3.67
N ASP A 48 1.07 -7.55 4.61
CA ASP A 48 1.22 -8.86 5.27
C ASP A 48 0.24 -9.09 6.44
N THR A 49 -0.36 -8.03 6.97
CA THR A 49 -1.20 -8.07 8.19
C THR A 49 -2.70 -7.99 7.92
N VAL A 50 -3.14 -7.86 6.66
CA VAL A 50 -4.56 -7.77 6.30
C VAL A 50 -5.30 -9.05 6.69
N ASP A 51 -6.19 -8.99 7.67
CA ASP A 51 -7.06 -10.12 8.00
C ASP A 51 -8.11 -10.32 6.89
N HIS A 52 -8.20 -11.55 6.36
CA HIS A 52 -9.06 -11.84 5.23
C HIS A 52 -10.55 -11.71 5.56
N GLN A 53 -10.98 -12.07 6.78
CA GLN A 53 -12.37 -12.00 7.17
C GLN A 53 -12.83 -10.56 7.33
N ILE A 54 -12.01 -9.72 7.96
CA ILE A 54 -12.29 -8.29 8.11
C ILE A 54 -12.36 -7.61 6.73
N LEU A 55 -11.41 -7.93 5.84
CA LEU A 55 -11.41 -7.38 4.47
C LEU A 55 -12.65 -7.79 3.68
N ILE A 56 -13.04 -9.07 3.72
CA ILE A 56 -14.26 -9.55 3.06
C ILE A 56 -15.50 -8.84 3.63
N GLY A 57 -15.60 -8.69 4.94
CA GLY A 57 -16.70 -7.97 5.58
C GLY A 57 -16.76 -6.49 5.16
N LYS A 58 -15.61 -5.81 5.03
CA LYS A 58 -15.56 -4.44 4.51
C LYS A 58 -15.98 -4.37 3.04
N LEU A 59 -15.56 -5.31 2.20
CA LEU A 59 -16.00 -5.40 0.79
C LEU A 59 -17.52 -5.53 0.70
N GLU A 60 -18.13 -6.40 1.51
CA GLU A 60 -19.59 -6.55 1.60
C GLU A 60 -20.28 -5.28 2.09
N HIS A 61 -19.70 -4.61 3.10
CA HIS A 61 -20.20 -3.35 3.64
C HIS A 61 -20.22 -2.23 2.59
N TYR A 62 -19.18 -2.13 1.76
CA TYR A 62 -19.12 -1.20 0.64
C TYR A 62 -20.00 -1.60 -0.55
N GLY A 63 -20.75 -2.70 -0.46
CA GLY A 63 -21.71 -3.13 -1.46
C GLY A 63 -21.15 -4.03 -2.56
N ILE A 64 -19.92 -4.52 -2.43
CA ILE A 64 -19.35 -5.49 -3.37
C ILE A 64 -19.99 -6.85 -3.12
N ARG A 65 -20.63 -7.41 -4.16
CA ARG A 65 -21.42 -8.65 -4.08
C ARG A 65 -21.21 -9.53 -5.32
N GLY A 66 -21.75 -10.75 -5.27
CA GLY A 66 -21.76 -11.68 -6.40
C GLY A 66 -20.37 -12.07 -6.86
N THR A 67 -20.17 -12.15 -8.18
CA THR A 67 -18.92 -12.63 -8.80
C THR A 67 -17.68 -11.86 -8.35
N ALA A 68 -17.78 -10.55 -8.14
CA ALA A 68 -16.65 -9.74 -7.67
C ALA A 68 -16.22 -10.13 -6.25
N LEU A 69 -17.19 -10.35 -5.35
CA LEU A 69 -16.91 -10.80 -3.99
C LEU A 69 -16.33 -12.21 -3.98
N GLU A 70 -16.87 -13.12 -4.79
CA GLU A 70 -16.34 -14.49 -4.92
C GLU A 70 -14.93 -14.50 -5.52
N LEU A 71 -14.62 -13.58 -6.45
CA LEU A 71 -13.26 -13.39 -6.94
C LEU A 71 -12.33 -12.99 -5.79
N PHE A 72 -12.71 -12.03 -4.94
CA PHE A 72 -11.89 -11.63 -3.79
C PHE A 72 -11.75 -12.74 -2.74
N LYS A 73 -12.82 -13.48 -2.44
CA LYS A 73 -12.77 -14.65 -1.56
C LYS A 73 -11.82 -15.71 -2.10
N SER A 74 -11.94 -16.07 -3.39
CA SER A 74 -11.06 -17.06 -4.02
C SER A 74 -9.60 -16.61 -4.01
N TYR A 75 -9.36 -15.32 -4.29
CA TYR A 75 -8.05 -14.69 -4.30
C TYR A 75 -7.33 -14.72 -2.93
N LEU A 76 -8.09 -14.58 -1.84
CA LEU A 76 -7.56 -14.60 -0.47
C LEU A 76 -7.52 -16.00 0.13
N SER A 77 -8.36 -16.92 -0.34
CA SER A 77 -8.50 -18.27 0.22
C SER A 77 -7.33 -19.21 -0.13
N ASN A 78 -7.09 -20.21 0.73
CA ASN A 78 -6.17 -21.35 0.50
C ASN A 78 -4.74 -20.98 0.09
N ARG A 79 -4.27 -19.79 0.47
CA ARG A 79 -2.91 -19.37 0.16
C ARG A 79 -1.88 -20.16 0.95
N LYS A 80 -0.78 -20.48 0.27
CA LYS A 80 0.37 -21.20 0.82
C LYS A 80 1.65 -20.46 0.46
N GLN A 81 2.58 -20.37 1.40
CA GLN A 81 3.91 -19.81 1.20
C GLN A 81 5.00 -20.84 1.48
N TYR A 82 6.12 -20.70 0.79
CA TYR A 82 7.38 -21.34 1.14
C TYR A 82 8.53 -20.38 0.78
N VAL A 83 9.69 -20.58 1.38
CA VAL A 83 10.90 -19.80 1.12
C VAL A 83 11.82 -20.63 0.24
N HIS A 84 12.40 -20.00 -0.77
CA HIS A 84 13.39 -20.59 -1.66
C HIS A 84 14.69 -19.81 -1.56
N ILE A 85 15.76 -20.46 -1.11
CA ILE A 85 17.11 -19.88 -1.07
C ILE A 85 18.01 -20.88 -1.78
N ASP A 86 18.70 -20.43 -2.82
CA ASP A 86 19.49 -21.24 -3.75
C ASP A 86 18.72 -22.43 -4.32
N ASN A 87 19.08 -23.67 -3.95
CA ASN A 87 18.40 -24.91 -4.35
C ASN A 87 17.55 -25.52 -3.22
N CYS A 88 17.36 -24.81 -2.11
CA CYS A 88 16.64 -25.30 -0.94
C CYS A 88 15.25 -24.66 -0.83
N LYS A 89 14.23 -25.50 -0.66
CA LYS A 89 12.83 -25.08 -0.38
C LYS A 89 12.48 -25.36 1.07
N SER A 90 11.89 -24.38 1.75
CA SER A 90 11.32 -24.60 3.08
C SER A 90 10.00 -25.37 3.01
N LYS A 91 9.52 -25.84 4.17
CA LYS A 91 8.18 -26.45 4.26
C LYS A 91 7.12 -25.41 3.94
N THR A 92 6.15 -25.82 3.13
CA THR A 92 4.98 -25.00 2.81
C THR A 92 4.13 -24.73 4.06
N ARG A 93 3.73 -23.48 4.26
CA ARG A 93 2.82 -23.05 5.33
C ARG A 93 1.59 -22.37 4.75
N SER A 94 0.43 -22.60 5.36
CA SER A 94 -0.79 -21.86 5.05
C SER A 94 -0.69 -20.41 5.49
N ILE A 95 -1.33 -19.51 4.74
CA ILE A 95 -1.37 -18.08 5.04
C ILE A 95 -2.81 -17.69 5.35
N SER A 96 -3.03 -17.13 6.54
CA SER A 96 -4.33 -16.63 6.99
C SER A 96 -4.46 -15.10 6.95
N CYS A 97 -3.36 -14.38 6.69
CA CYS A 97 -3.34 -12.92 6.63
C CYS A 97 -2.50 -12.41 5.45
N GLY A 98 -2.78 -11.17 5.09
CA GLY A 98 -2.08 -10.43 4.05
C GLY A 98 -2.49 -10.77 2.61
N VAL A 99 -2.07 -9.91 1.70
CA VAL A 99 -2.33 -10.02 0.25
C VAL A 99 -1.04 -10.35 -0.50
N PRO A 100 -1.09 -10.93 -1.71
CA PRO A 100 0.12 -11.21 -2.48
C PRO A 100 0.87 -9.91 -2.84
N GLN A 101 2.11 -9.78 -2.39
CA GLN A 101 2.99 -8.68 -2.78
C GLN A 101 3.30 -8.79 -4.30
N GLY A 102 3.26 -7.67 -5.02
CA GLY A 102 3.41 -7.65 -6.48
C GLY A 102 2.14 -7.95 -7.28
N SER A 103 1.00 -8.09 -6.60
CA SER A 103 -0.30 -8.14 -7.29
C SER A 103 -0.87 -6.75 -7.57
N VAL A 104 -1.56 -6.62 -8.71
CA VAL A 104 -2.30 -5.38 -9.05
C VAL A 104 -3.44 -5.11 -8.06
N LEU A 105 -4.01 -6.16 -7.47
CA LEU A 105 -5.11 -6.06 -6.51
C LEU A 105 -4.65 -5.74 -5.08
N GLY A 106 -3.37 -5.94 -4.75
CA GLY A 106 -2.83 -5.68 -3.41
C GLY A 106 -3.09 -4.24 -2.94
N PRO A 107 -2.67 -3.22 -3.71
CA PRO A 107 -2.92 -1.82 -3.38
C PRO A 107 -4.41 -1.48 -3.21
N LEU A 108 -5.29 -2.01 -4.06
CA LEU A 108 -6.74 -1.79 -3.98
C LEU A 108 -7.33 -2.38 -2.70
N LEU A 109 -6.98 -3.62 -2.38
CA LEU A 109 -7.49 -4.29 -1.18
C LEU A 109 -6.99 -3.62 0.11
N PHE A 110 -5.78 -3.07 0.09
CA PHE A 110 -5.26 -2.29 1.21
C PHE A 110 -5.98 -0.95 1.40
N LEU A 111 -6.34 -0.26 0.32
CA LEU A 111 -7.18 0.95 0.40
C LEU A 111 -8.55 0.67 0.99
N ILE A 112 -9.13 -0.49 0.71
CA ILE A 112 -10.42 -0.91 1.26
C ILE A 112 -10.30 -1.35 2.72
N PHE A 113 -9.16 -1.92 3.10
CA PHE A 113 -8.92 -2.39 4.47
C PHE A 113 -8.66 -1.24 5.46
N ASN A 114 -8.05 -0.13 5.04
CA ASN A 114 -7.95 1.07 5.89
C ASN A 114 -9.32 1.74 6.01
#